data_AF-X8JMX5-F1
#
_entry.id   AF-X8JMX5-F1
#
_cell.length_a   1.000
_cell.length_b   1.000
_cell.length_c   1.000
_cell.angle_alpha   90.00
_cell.angle_beta   90.00
_cell.angle_gamma   90.00
#
_symmetry.space_group_name_H-M   'P 1'
#
loop_
_entity.id
_entity.type
_entity.pdbx_description
1 polymer ?
#
loop_
_entity_poly.entity_id
_entity_poly.type
_entity_poly.pdbx_seq_one_letter_code
_entity_poly.pdbx_strand_id
1 'polypeptide(L)'
;MARGEEWVFERYYSRNEVWIDEKRVARDVMLLTQEQESGVLPRRTLKDRLSPYACYATLILLGPLVQPLVRSLQTSYGGISQRQRSEPEHLIWSLSPLVESDGICIRVAGKETELVRQWLKVRLVGLESVVGTEAYSKAFV
;
A
#
# COMPACT_ATOMS: atom_id res chain seq x y z
N MET A 1 9.36 9.21 19.64
CA MET A 1 10.40 8.27 19.18
C MET A 1 9.91 6.86 19.48
N ALA A 2 9.87 5.97 18.48
CA ALA A 2 9.52 4.56 18.70
C ALA A 2 10.62 3.90 19.54
N ARG A 3 10.25 3.01 20.46
CA ARG A 3 11.18 2.38 21.43
C ARG A 3 12.14 1.33 20.83
N GLY A 4 12.39 1.36 19.52
CA GLY A 4 13.16 0.34 18.80
C GLY A 4 12.41 -0.98 18.59
N GLU A 5 11.13 -1.05 18.98
CA GLU A 5 10.24 -2.18 18.73
C GLU A 5 9.80 -2.21 17.26
N GLU A 6 10.62 -2.82 16.41
CA GLU A 6 10.32 -3.01 14.98
C GLU A 6 9.98 -4.48 14.72
N TRP A 7 8.75 -4.75 14.27
CA TRP A 7 8.33 -6.07 13.82
C TRP A 7 8.47 -7.18 14.89
N VAL A 8 8.32 -6.84 16.17
CA VAL A 8 8.48 -7.76 17.32
C VAL A 8 7.22 -8.55 17.69
N PHE A 9 6.11 -8.33 16.99
CA PHE A 9 4.87 -9.09 17.21
C PHE A 9 5.00 -10.53 16.68
N GLU A 10 4.24 -11.46 17.26
CA GLU A 10 4.24 -12.86 16.83
C GLU A 10 3.52 -13.04 15.49
N ARG A 11 2.32 -12.45 15.37
CA ARG A 11 1.47 -12.58 14.19
C ARG A 11 0.62 -11.33 13.97
N TYR A 12 0.50 -10.94 12.72
CA TYR A 12 -0.47 -9.95 12.22
C TYR A 12 -1.19 -10.54 11.01
N TYR A 13 -2.52 -10.51 11.04
CA TYR A 13 -3.37 -10.95 9.95
C TYR A 13 -4.39 -9.85 9.62
N SER A 14 -4.40 -9.41 8.37
CA SER A 14 -5.39 -8.48 7.85
C SER A 14 -5.99 -9.00 6.55
N ARG A 15 -7.30 -8.79 6.39
CA ARG A 15 -8.04 -9.20 5.20
C ARG A 15 -9.00 -8.08 4.81
N ASN A 16 -8.81 -7.53 3.63
CA ASN A 16 -9.71 -6.56 3.01
C ASN A 16 -10.44 -7.24 1.85
N GLU A 17 -11.76 -7.18 1.84
CA GLU A 17 -12.59 -7.67 0.74
C GLU A 17 -13.52 -6.55 0.29
N VAL A 18 -13.55 -6.31 -1.02
CA VAL A 18 -14.46 -5.33 -1.64
C VAL A 18 -15.46 -6.08 -2.48
N TRP A 19 -16.73 -5.81 -2.21
CA TRP A 19 -17.88 -6.42 -2.86
C TRP A 19 -18.70 -5.32 -3.54
N ILE A 20 -19.10 -5.56 -4.79
CA ILE A 20 -20.10 -4.77 -5.50
C ILE A 20 -21.22 -5.73 -5.84
N ASP A 21 -22.40 -5.48 -5.29
CA ASP A 21 -23.50 -6.44 -5.24
C ASP A 21 -22.99 -7.78 -4.68
N GLU A 22 -23.30 -8.90 -5.34
CA GLU A 22 -22.88 -10.25 -4.93
C GLU A 22 -21.50 -10.67 -5.48
N LYS A 23 -20.77 -9.74 -6.12
CA LYS A 23 -19.50 -10.02 -6.77
C LYS A 23 -18.32 -9.45 -5.98
N ARG A 24 -17.41 -10.33 -5.54
CA ARG A 24 -16.14 -9.89 -4.93
C ARG A 24 -15.19 -9.37 -5.99
N VAL A 25 -14.97 -8.06 -6.00
CA VAL A 25 -14.14 -7.35 -6.98
C VAL A 25 -12.69 -7.19 -6.55
N ALA A 26 -12.40 -7.27 -5.25
CA ALA A 26 -11.03 -7.28 -4.72
C ALA A 26 -10.92 -8.11 -3.45
N ARG A 27 -9.76 -8.75 -3.27
CA ARG A 27 -9.38 -9.46 -2.05
C ARG A 27 -7.90 -9.23 -1.78
N ASP A 28 -7.58 -8.62 -0.65
CA ASP A 28 -6.22 -8.41 -0.16
C ASP A 28 -6.06 -9.12 1.19
N VAL A 29 -5.01 -9.92 1.32
CA VAL A 29 -4.69 -10.66 2.55
C VAL A 29 -3.23 -10.40 2.89
N MET A 30 -2.99 -9.85 4.07
CA MET A 30 -1.67 -9.66 4.64
C MET A 30 -1.50 -10.58 5.84
N LEU A 31 -0.52 -11.48 5.77
CA LEU A 31 -0.12 -12.33 6.88
C LEU A 31 1.36 -12.08 7.16
N LEU A 32 1.66 -11.58 8.35
CA LEU A 32 3.01 -11.43 8.88
C LEU A 32 3.11 -12.32 10.11
N THR A 33 4.08 -13.22 10.13
CA THR A 33 4.29 -14.16 11.25
C THR A 33 5.79 -14.35 11.48
N GLN A 34 6.23 -14.50 12.73
CA GLN A 34 7.63 -14.86 13.02
C GLN A 34 7.95 -16.28 12.55
N GLU A 35 6.96 -17.16 12.60
CA GLU A 35 7.06 -18.52 12.09
C GLU A 35 7.42 -18.51 10.59
N GLN A 36 8.50 -19.21 10.26
CA GLN A 36 8.79 -19.59 8.89
C GLN A 36 8.58 -21.08 8.76
N GLU A 37 7.94 -21.48 7.67
CA GLU A 37 7.94 -22.88 7.27
C GLU A 37 9.38 -23.40 7.20
N SER A 38 9.56 -24.63 7.68
CA SER A 38 10.86 -25.30 7.71
C SER A 38 11.35 -25.51 6.28
N GLY A 39 12.15 -24.58 5.77
CA GLY A 39 12.82 -24.66 4.48
C GLY A 39 14.33 -24.85 4.62
N VAL A 40 15.00 -25.03 3.47
CA VAL A 40 16.47 -25.15 3.38
C VAL A 40 17.17 -23.81 3.66
N LEU A 41 16.45 -22.69 3.54
CA LEU A 41 17.00 -21.35 3.75
C LEU A 41 17.10 -20.99 5.23
N PRO A 42 18.11 -20.17 5.62
CA PRO A 42 18.21 -19.64 6.98
C PRO A 42 16.93 -18.90 7.38
N ARG A 43 16.49 -19.12 8.63
CA ARG A 43 15.36 -18.38 9.20
C ARG A 43 15.72 -16.90 9.29
N ARG A 44 14.87 -16.04 8.72
CA ARG A 44 14.99 -14.57 8.76
C ARG A 44 13.89 -13.95 9.59
N THR A 45 14.21 -13.03 10.49
CA THR A 45 13.17 -12.39 11.31
C THR A 45 12.17 -11.61 10.44
N LEU A 46 10.99 -11.24 10.97
CA LEU A 46 10.10 -10.33 10.25
C LEU A 46 10.81 -9.02 9.85
N LYS A 47 11.65 -8.49 10.74
CA LYS A 47 12.48 -7.32 10.47
C LYS A 47 13.39 -7.52 9.26
N ASP A 48 14.08 -8.66 9.16
CA ASP A 48 14.97 -8.95 8.03
C ASP A 48 14.22 -9.07 6.70
N ARG A 49 12.99 -9.60 6.73
CA ARG A 49 12.16 -9.78 5.52
C ARG A 49 11.49 -8.50 5.03
N LEU A 50 11.17 -7.59 5.95
CA LEU A 50 10.47 -6.34 5.64
C LEU A 50 11.44 -5.17 5.49
N SER A 51 12.69 -5.32 5.94
CA SER A 51 13.75 -4.34 5.72
C SER A 51 13.89 -3.99 4.23
N PRO A 52 14.02 -2.70 3.87
CA PRO A 52 14.21 -1.55 4.77
C PRO A 52 12.92 -0.82 5.18
N TYR A 53 11.75 -1.36 4.86
CA TYR A 53 10.47 -0.65 5.00
C TYR A 53 9.80 -0.94 6.35
N ALA A 54 9.30 0.12 6.99
CA ALA A 54 8.64 0.06 8.29
C ALA A 54 7.13 0.33 8.20
N CYS A 55 6.66 0.92 7.10
CA CYS A 55 5.26 1.27 6.90
C CYS A 55 4.77 0.74 5.56
N TYR A 56 3.60 0.11 5.55
CA TYR A 56 2.94 -0.43 4.37
C TYR A 56 1.51 0.08 4.29
N ALA A 57 1.07 0.42 3.09
CA ALA A 57 -0.32 0.81 2.82
C ALA A 57 -0.85 0.07 1.59
N THR A 58 -2.12 -0.34 1.67
CA THR A 58 -2.90 -0.83 0.54
C THR A 58 -3.99 0.19 0.25
N LEU A 59 -4.09 0.64 -0.99
CA LEU A 59 -5.12 1.54 -1.48
C LEU A 59 -5.89 0.87 -2.62
N ILE A 60 -7.21 0.79 -2.49
CA ILE A 60 -8.10 0.30 -3.54
C ILE A 60 -8.96 1.48 -3.99
N LEU A 61 -8.89 1.84 -5.27
CA LEU A 61 -9.73 2.87 -5.87
C LEU A 61 -10.63 2.22 -6.91
N LEU A 62 -11.94 2.39 -6.75
CA LEU A 62 -12.95 1.79 -7.59
C LEU A 62 -14.19 2.69 -7.67
N GLY A 63 -14.80 2.75 -8.85
CA GLY A 63 -16.02 3.50 -9.12
C GLY A 63 -15.82 4.73 -10.00
N PRO A 64 -16.92 5.33 -10.49
CA PRO A 64 -16.88 6.41 -11.50
C PRO A 64 -16.28 7.71 -10.95
N LEU A 65 -16.56 8.06 -9.69
CA LEU A 65 -16.13 9.33 -9.09
C LEU A 65 -14.60 9.43 -8.93
N VAL A 66 -13.91 8.30 -8.81
CA VAL A 66 -12.45 8.25 -8.65
C VAL A 66 -11.71 8.05 -9.97
N GLN A 67 -12.40 7.91 -11.11
CA GLN A 67 -11.76 7.67 -12.40
C GLN A 67 -10.74 8.72 -12.83
N PRO A 68 -10.95 10.03 -12.61
CA PRO A 68 -9.92 11.03 -12.90
C PRO A 68 -8.63 10.76 -12.12
N LEU A 69 -8.75 10.33 -10.87
CA LEU A 69 -7.62 10.00 -10.00
C LEU A 69 -6.92 8.71 -10.45
N VAL A 70 -7.70 7.67 -10.80
CA VAL A 70 -7.20 6.40 -11.34
C VAL A 70 -6.34 6.65 -12.57
N ARG A 71 -6.82 7.44 -13.52
CA ARG A 71 -6.07 7.78 -14.75
C ARG A 71 -4.77 8.52 -14.44
N SER A 72 -4.83 9.54 -13.56
CA SER A 72 -3.64 10.29 -13.11
C SER A 72 -2.57 9.37 -12.50
N LEU A 73 -2.99 8.42 -11.67
CA LEU A 73 -2.11 7.44 -11.03
C LEU A 73 -1.52 6.45 -12.04
N GLN A 74 -2.32 5.94 -12.97
CA GLN A 74 -1.85 5.06 -14.05
C GLN A 74 -0.83 5.77 -14.95
N THR A 75 -1.07 7.03 -15.33
CA THR A 75 -0.11 7.83 -16.09
C THR A 75 1.18 8.04 -15.31
N SER A 76 1.09 8.39 -14.03
CA SER A 76 2.27 8.54 -13.16
C SER A 76 3.07 7.24 -13.04
N TYR A 77 2.38 6.10 -12.91
CA TYR A 77 3.02 4.78 -12.81
C TYR A 77 3.69 4.37 -14.11
N GLY A 78 3.05 4.61 -15.26
CA GLY A 78 3.61 4.30 -16.59
C GLY A 78 4.89 5.06 -16.92
N GLY A 79 5.16 6.19 -16.25
CA GLY A 79 6.42 6.92 -16.36
C GLY A 79 7.58 6.33 -15.52
N ILE A 80 7.32 5.34 -14.66
CA ILE A 80 8.36 4.74 -13.81
C ILE A 80 9.20 3.78 -14.66
N SER A 81 10.51 4.04 -14.71
CA SER A 81 11.49 3.17 -15.34
C SER A 81 12.32 2.47 -14.27
N GLN A 82 12.38 1.13 -14.31
CA GLN A 82 13.26 0.37 -13.44
C GLN A 82 14.71 0.55 -13.89
N ARG A 83 15.56 1.01 -12.96
CA ARG A 83 17.00 1.17 -13.16
C ARG A 83 17.74 0.52 -12.01
N GLN A 84 18.95 0.02 -12.26
CA GLN A 84 19.81 -0.46 -11.20
C GLN A 84 20.13 0.69 -10.23
N ARG A 85 20.02 0.42 -8.93
CA ARG A 85 20.31 1.37 -7.86
C ARG A 85 21.31 0.78 -6.89
N SER A 86 22.11 1.64 -6.28
CA SER A 86 23.06 1.28 -5.21
C SER A 86 22.39 1.06 -3.87
N GLU A 87 21.22 1.67 -3.65
CA GLU A 87 20.45 1.56 -2.42
C GLU A 87 18.93 1.52 -2.70
N PRO A 88 18.12 0.91 -1.81
CA PRO A 88 16.67 0.94 -1.94
C PRO A 88 16.10 2.34 -1.73
N GLU A 89 15.12 2.72 -2.56
CA GLU A 89 14.39 3.98 -2.43
C GLU A 89 13.71 4.09 -1.06
N HIS A 90 13.56 5.32 -0.55
CA HIS A 90 12.92 5.60 0.73
C HIS A 90 11.43 5.20 0.74
N LEU A 91 10.80 5.21 -0.43
CA LEU A 91 9.43 4.77 -0.63
C LEU A 91 9.33 4.12 -2.01
N ILE A 92 8.71 2.95 -2.06
CA ILE A 92 8.33 2.28 -3.30
C ILE A 92 6.84 2.09 -3.34
N TRP A 93 6.30 1.96 -4.55
CA TRP A 93 4.90 1.66 -4.74
C TRP A 93 4.69 0.90 -6.04
N SER A 94 3.60 0.14 -6.07
CA SER A 94 3.13 -0.55 -7.27
C SER A 94 1.67 -0.23 -7.53
N LEU A 95 1.26 -0.38 -8.78
CA LEU A 95 -0.11 -0.24 -9.22
C LEU A 95 -0.49 -1.47 -10.03
N SER A 96 -1.67 -2.01 -9.78
CA SER A 96 -2.22 -3.14 -10.54
C SER A 96 -3.70 -2.90 -10.85
N PRO A 97 -4.15 -3.12 -12.09
CA PRO A 97 -5.57 -3.08 -12.41
C PRO A 97 -6.32 -4.21 -11.72
N LEU A 98 -7.58 -3.98 -11.35
CA LEU A 98 -8.47 -5.03 -10.87
C LEU A 98 -9.06 -5.80 -12.06
N VAL A 99 -8.97 -7.13 -12.04
CA VAL A 99 -9.17 -8.04 -13.19
C VAL A 99 -10.52 -7.88 -13.91
N GLU A 100 -11.52 -7.26 -13.29
CA GLU A 100 -12.89 -7.18 -13.82
C GLU A 100 -13.57 -5.82 -13.54
N SER A 101 -12.80 -4.74 -13.36
CA SER A 101 -13.35 -3.40 -13.12
C SER A 101 -12.38 -2.31 -13.56
N ASP A 102 -12.88 -1.09 -13.74
CA ASP A 102 -12.06 0.12 -13.98
C ASP A 102 -11.37 0.62 -12.69
N GLY A 103 -11.11 -0.29 -11.75
CA GLY A 103 -10.44 0.00 -10.48
C GLY A 103 -8.97 -0.38 -10.50
N ILE A 104 -8.24 0.14 -9.53
CA ILE A 104 -6.83 -0.16 -9.30
C ILE A 104 -6.59 -0.51 -7.84
N CYS A 105 -5.60 -1.36 -7.62
CA CYS A 105 -4.97 -1.61 -6.34
C CYS A 105 -3.56 -1.03 -6.36
N ILE A 106 -3.24 -0.24 -5.35
CA ILE A 106 -1.92 0.33 -5.12
C ILE A 106 -1.38 -0.22 -3.81
N ARG A 107 -0.12 -0.64 -3.83
CA ARG A 107 0.64 -1.00 -2.62
C ARG A 107 1.78 -0.03 -2.45
N VAL A 108 1.96 0.50 -1.26
CA VAL A 108 3.02 1.46 -0.91
C VAL A 108 3.83 0.88 0.24
N ALA A 109 5.15 0.99 0.17
CA ALA A 109 6.06 0.66 1.27
C ALA A 109 7.03 1.82 1.49
N GLY A 110 7.16 2.30 2.72
CA GLY A 110 8.03 3.41 3.09
C GLY A 110 8.92 3.07 4.29
N LYS A 111 10.13 3.63 4.31
CA LYS A 111 11.06 3.50 5.46
C LYS A 111 10.48 4.17 6.71
N GLU A 112 9.60 5.15 6.52
CA GLU A 112 8.93 5.89 7.59
C GLU A 112 7.43 6.05 7.29
N THR A 113 6.61 6.16 8.34
CA THR A 113 5.16 6.37 8.22
C THR A 113 4.84 7.69 7.54
N GLU A 114 5.61 8.75 7.85
CA GLU A 114 5.39 10.08 7.28
C GLU A 114 5.58 10.10 5.75
N LEU A 115 6.56 9.35 5.23
CA LEU A 115 6.76 9.23 3.79
C LEU A 115 5.53 8.63 3.10
N VAL A 116 4.91 7.60 3.69
CA VAL A 116 3.71 6.97 3.14
C VAL A 116 2.51 7.91 3.24
N ARG A 117 2.32 8.57 4.39
CA ARG A 117 1.25 9.56 4.59
C ARG A 117 1.35 10.71 3.59
N GLN A 118 2.53 11.31 3.44
CA GLN A 118 2.77 12.41 2.51
C GLN A 118 2.59 11.96 1.06
N TRP A 119 3.05 10.75 0.70
CA TRP A 119 2.82 10.20 -0.63
C TRP A 119 1.33 10.07 -0.92
N LEU A 120 0.54 9.50 0.00
CA LEU A 120 -0.91 9.39 -0.16
C LEU A 120 -1.58 10.76 -0.28
N LYS A 121 -1.22 11.71 0.58
CA LYS A 121 -1.76 13.07 0.55
C LYS A 121 -1.54 13.76 -0.80
N VAL A 122 -0.33 13.69 -1.34
CA VAL A 122 0.01 14.30 -2.64
C VAL A 122 -0.67 13.58 -3.80
N ARG A 123 -0.74 12.24 -3.74
CA ARG A 123 -1.28 11.41 -4.82
C ARG A 123 -2.79 11.34 -4.84
N LEU A 124 -3.46 11.65 -3.74
CA LEU A 124 -4.92 11.64 -3.60
C LEU A 124 -5.53 13.05 -3.60
N VAL A 125 -4.77 14.06 -4.04
CA VAL A 125 -5.33 15.40 -4.30
C VAL A 125 -6.53 15.28 -5.26
N GLY A 126 -7.63 15.94 -4.89
CA GLY A 126 -8.90 15.86 -5.60
C GLY A 126 -9.86 14.81 -5.05
N LEU A 127 -9.41 13.87 -4.21
CA LEU A 127 -10.32 12.93 -3.52
C LEU A 127 -11.26 13.67 -2.57
N GLU A 128 -10.86 14.83 -2.05
CA GLU A 128 -11.67 15.70 -1.21
C GLU A 128 -13.05 16.03 -1.83
N SER A 129 -13.13 16.24 -3.14
CA SER A 129 -14.42 16.53 -3.80
C SER A 129 -15.35 15.31 -3.85
N VAL A 130 -14.82 14.11 -3.62
CA VAL A 130 -15.55 12.84 -3.61
C VAL A 130 -15.98 12.46 -2.19
N VAL A 131 -15.07 12.57 -1.21
CA VAL A 131 -15.32 12.12 0.18
C VAL A 131 -15.70 13.24 1.14
N GLY A 132 -15.57 14.49 0.72
CA GLY A 132 -15.77 15.69 1.53
C GLY A 132 -14.52 16.13 2.32
N THR A 133 -14.44 17.43 2.60
CA THR A 133 -13.32 18.09 3.30
C THR A 133 -13.01 17.49 4.67
N GLU A 134 -14.03 17.16 5.46
CA GLU A 134 -13.83 16.64 6.81
C GLU A 134 -13.19 15.26 6.79
N ALA A 135 -13.69 14.34 5.96
CA ALA A 135 -13.15 12.99 5.82
C ALA A 135 -11.72 13.01 5.26
N TYR A 136 -11.46 13.86 4.25
CA TYR A 136 -10.14 14.02 3.67
C TYR A 136 -9.13 14.57 4.69
N SER A 137 -9.53 15.60 5.43
CA SER A 137 -8.66 16.23 6.44
C SER A 137 -8.33 15.26 7.57
N LYS A 138 -9.30 14.52 8.13
CA LYS A 138 -9.02 13.50 9.18
C LYS A 138 -8.04 12.41 8.72
N ALA A 139 -8.01 12.10 7.43
CA ALA A 139 -7.11 11.08 6.88
C ALA A 139 -5.67 11.57 6.66
N PHE A 140 -5.47 12.86 6.33
CA PHE A 140 -4.18 13.39 5.83
C PHE A 140 -3.66 14.65 6.54
N VAL A 141 -4.40 15.19 7.50
CA VAL A 141 -4.03 16.30 8.38
C VAL A 141 -3.97 15.75 9.79
#